data_AF-A0A920T108-F1
#
_entry.id   AF-A0A920T108-F1
#
_cell.length_a   1.000
_cell.length_b   1.000
_cell.length_c   1.000
_cell.angle_alpha   90.00
_cell.angle_beta   90.00
_cell.angle_gamma   90.00
#
_symmetry.space_group_name_H-M   'P 1'
#
loop_
_entity.id
_entity.type
_entity.pdbx_description
1 polymer ?
#
loop_
_entity_poly.entity_id
_entity_poly.type
_entity_poly.pdbx_seq_one_letter_code
_entity_poly.pdbx_strand_id
1 'polypeptide(L)'
;MIGMAMTNANQAVRPALGARPRVGTNPIAFGAPSGDERDFILDMATSTVASGKIGLARRLGVEIPEGWAVTGEGEPVTDPPADRGDHWSQNPLGGSREQGSHKGYGLGVMVDILCGVLSGEVLAHNWQVARTCPGLWRLILLGSGMLTTF
;
A
#
# COMPACT_ATOMS: atom_id res chain seq x y z
N MET A 1 -10.10 -20.98 14.65
CA MET A 1 -8.67 -20.63 14.49
C MET A 1 -8.60 -19.13 14.23
N ILE A 2 -7.61 -18.44 14.78
CA ILE A 2 -7.36 -17.02 14.48
C ILE A 2 -6.46 -16.95 13.24
N GLY A 3 -6.77 -16.04 12.30
CA GLY A 3 -6.02 -15.88 11.06
C GLY A 3 -5.65 -14.42 10.81
N MET A 4 -4.49 -14.21 10.19
CA MET A 4 -4.06 -12.91 9.67
C MET A 4 -3.50 -13.08 8.26
N ALA A 5 -3.86 -12.18 7.36
CA ALA A 5 -3.36 -12.13 5.99
C ALA A 5 -2.95 -10.70 5.63
N MET A 6 -1.91 -10.58 4.80
CA MET A 6 -1.33 -9.31 4.40
C MET A 6 -0.68 -9.45 3.03
N THR A 7 -0.59 -8.34 2.29
CA THR A 7 0.10 -8.29 1.00
C THR A 7 0.64 -6.89 0.76
N ASN A 8 1.78 -6.78 0.07
CA ASN A 8 2.32 -5.49 -0.36
C ASN A 8 1.83 -5.14 -1.78
N ALA A 9 1.82 -3.85 -2.10
CA ALA A 9 1.38 -3.35 -3.40
C ALA A 9 2.36 -2.30 -3.97
N ASN A 10 2.09 -1.87 -5.21
CA ASN A 10 2.86 -0.81 -5.86
C ASN A 10 2.81 0.52 -5.09
N GLN A 11 3.82 1.37 -5.30
CA GLN A 11 3.93 2.69 -4.68
C GLN A 11 2.66 3.50 -4.85
N ALA A 12 2.07 3.87 -3.71
CA ALA A 12 0.80 4.56 -3.69
C ALA A 12 0.74 5.60 -2.57
N VAL A 13 1.26 5.26 -1.40
CA VAL A 13 1.12 6.00 -0.16
C VAL A 13 2.41 6.75 0.14
N ARG A 14 2.28 8.04 0.50
CA ARG A 14 3.40 8.86 0.96
C ARG A 14 3.75 8.53 2.42
N PRO A 15 5.02 8.66 2.83
CA PRO A 15 5.37 8.75 4.25
C PRO A 15 4.62 9.89 4.93
N ALA A 16 4.36 9.77 6.24
CA ALA A 16 3.57 10.75 7.02
C ALA A 16 4.04 12.21 6.89
N LEU A 17 5.33 12.44 6.62
CA LEU A 17 5.93 13.75 6.36
C LEU A 17 6.66 13.81 5.00
N GLY A 18 6.45 12.80 4.15
CA GLY A 18 7.07 12.72 2.84
C GLY A 18 6.26 13.42 1.77
N ALA A 19 6.91 13.82 0.68
CA ALA A 19 6.26 14.42 -0.48
C ALA A 19 5.88 13.39 -1.55
N ARG A 20 6.57 12.25 -1.61
CA ARG A 20 6.46 11.27 -2.70
C ARG A 20 5.94 9.92 -2.21
N PRO A 21 5.22 9.16 -3.06
CA PRO A 21 4.79 7.81 -2.72
C PRO A 21 6.00 6.89 -2.56
N ARG A 22 5.99 6.09 -1.49
CA ARG A 22 7.09 5.16 -1.16
C ARG A 22 6.61 3.76 -0.77
N VAL A 23 5.41 3.66 -0.22
CA VAL A 23 4.82 2.41 0.30
C VAL A 23 3.54 2.10 -0.47
N GLY A 24 3.15 0.83 -0.56
CA GLY A 24 1.87 0.44 -1.13
C GLY A 24 0.68 0.74 -0.20
N THR A 25 -0.53 0.45 -0.67
CA THR A 25 -1.75 0.52 0.18
C THR A 25 -1.82 -0.62 1.21
N ASN A 26 -1.01 -1.65 1.00
CA ASN A 26 -0.61 -2.70 1.95
C ASN A 26 -1.70 -3.15 2.93
N PRO A 27 -2.75 -3.84 2.46
CA PRO A 27 -3.86 -4.22 3.32
C PRO A 27 -3.48 -5.25 4.39
N ILE A 28 -4.19 -5.19 5.51
CA ILE A 28 -4.13 -6.13 6.63
C ILE A 28 -5.53 -6.68 6.85
N ALA A 29 -5.66 -8.00 6.81
CA ALA A 29 -6.88 -8.71 7.16
C ALA A 29 -6.65 -9.56 8.42
N PHE A 30 -7.62 -9.55 9.34
CA PHE A 30 -7.59 -10.32 10.58
C PHE A 30 -8.96 -10.94 10.87
N GLY A 31 -8.96 -12.21 11.24
CA GLY A 31 -10.17 -12.95 11.59
C GLY A 31 -10.04 -13.62 12.95
N ALA A 32 -11.03 -13.42 13.82
CA ALA A 32 -11.13 -14.11 15.11
C ALA A 32 -12.52 -14.73 15.30
N PRO A 33 -12.60 -16.02 15.69
CA PRO A 33 -13.88 -16.69 15.87
C PRO A 33 -14.61 -16.17 17.12
N SER A 34 -15.94 -16.01 17.05
CA SER A 34 -16.73 -15.45 18.16
C SER A 34 -17.70 -16.44 18.84
N GLY A 35 -17.58 -17.74 18.55
CA GLY A 35 -18.42 -18.78 19.16
C GLY A 35 -19.81 -18.81 18.53
N ASP A 36 -20.84 -18.50 19.32
CA ASP A 36 -22.25 -18.45 18.85
C ASP A 36 -22.58 -17.15 18.08
N GLU A 37 -21.69 -16.15 18.15
CA GLU A 37 -21.83 -14.87 17.46
C GLU A 37 -21.09 -14.85 16.12
N ARG A 38 -21.36 -13.84 15.30
CA ARG A 38 -20.61 -13.63 14.05
C ARG A 38 -19.14 -13.39 14.32
N ASP A 39 -18.29 -14.08 13.57
CA ASP A 39 -16.85 -13.92 13.62
C ASP A 39 -16.41 -12.47 13.37
N PHE A 40 -15.39 -12.05 14.11
CA PHE A 40 -14.80 -10.74 13.90
C PHE A 40 -13.88 -10.77 12.68
N ILE A 41 -14.22 -9.98 11.66
CA ILE A 41 -13.43 -9.83 10.45
C ILE A 41 -13.05 -8.37 10.27
N LEU A 42 -11.74 -8.12 10.22
CA LEU A 42 -11.14 -6.84 9.84
C LEU A 42 -10.50 -7.00 8.46
N ASP A 43 -10.81 -6.11 7.53
CA ASP A 43 -10.12 -5.97 6.24
C ASP A 43 -9.94 -4.48 5.95
N MET A 44 -8.71 -4.01 6.02
CA MET A 44 -8.39 -2.59 5.87
C MET A 44 -7.10 -2.36 5.09
N ALA A 45 -7.11 -1.33 4.24
CA ALA A 45 -5.89 -0.77 3.72
C ALA A 45 -5.17 0.04 4.81
N THR A 46 -3.84 0.14 4.73
CA THR A 46 -3.06 1.03 5.61
C THR A 46 -3.04 2.47 5.11
N SER A 47 -3.68 2.75 3.98
CA SER A 47 -3.99 4.09 3.46
C SER A 47 -5.36 4.60 3.96
N THR A 48 -5.57 5.92 3.90
CA THR A 48 -6.87 6.53 4.23
C THR A 48 -8.01 5.96 3.38
N VAL A 49 -7.70 5.61 2.12
CA VAL A 49 -8.65 5.01 1.19
C VAL A 49 -7.96 3.97 0.32
N ALA A 50 -8.68 2.94 -0.11
CA ALA A 50 -8.19 1.98 -1.09
C ALA A 50 -8.04 2.61 -2.49
N SER A 51 -6.96 2.29 -3.21
CA SER A 51 -6.72 2.78 -4.58
C SER A 51 -7.88 2.49 -5.54
N GLY A 52 -8.58 1.38 -5.36
CA GLY A 52 -9.74 1.01 -6.18
C GLY A 52 -10.89 2.00 -6.07
N LYS A 53 -11.12 2.61 -4.90
CA LYS A 53 -12.17 3.63 -4.73
C LYS A 53 -11.85 4.92 -5.48
N ILE A 54 -10.58 5.33 -5.51
CA ILE A 54 -10.13 6.48 -6.32
C ILE A 54 -10.32 6.16 -7.81
N GLY A 55 -9.92 4.96 -8.25
CA GLY A 55 -10.12 4.52 -9.63
C GLY A 55 -11.59 4.46 -10.04
N LEU A 56 -12.48 4.07 -9.12
CA LEU A 56 -13.93 4.08 -9.34
C LEU A 56 -14.48 5.50 -9.44
N ALA A 57 -14.11 6.39 -8.52
CA ALA A 57 -14.53 7.79 -8.54
C ALA A 57 -14.17 8.46 -9.88
N ARG A 58 -12.93 8.25 -10.35
CA ARG A 58 -12.47 8.72 -11.66
C ARG A 58 -13.30 8.16 -12.82
N ARG A 59 -13.63 6.86 -12.80
CA ARG A 59 -14.46 6.22 -13.84
C ARG A 59 -15.89 6.78 -13.88
N LEU A 60 -16.41 7.15 -12.72
CA LEU A 60 -17.74 7.75 -12.58
C LEU A 60 -17.73 9.27 -12.84
N GLY A 61 -16.55 9.89 -13.00
CA GLY A 61 -16.42 11.34 -13.16
C GLY A 61 -16.83 12.11 -11.91
N VAL A 62 -16.67 11.52 -10.72
CA VAL A 62 -16.98 12.17 -9.43
C VAL A 62 -15.70 12.53 -8.70
N GLU A 63 -15.70 13.69 -8.07
CA GLU A 63 -14.57 14.15 -7.23
C GLU A 63 -14.42 13.28 -5.98
N ILE A 64 -13.18 13.06 -5.55
CA ILE A 64 -12.85 12.40 -4.29
C ILE A 64 -12.85 13.40 -3.14
N PRO A 65 -13.21 12.97 -1.91
CA PRO A 65 -13.12 13.80 -0.73
C PRO A 65 -11.69 14.29 -0.45
N GLU A 66 -11.58 15.50 0.12
CA GLU A 66 -10.30 16.01 0.61
C GLU A 66 -9.65 15.06 1.63
N GLY A 67 -8.32 15.03 1.62
CA GLY A 67 -7.53 14.18 2.51
C GLY A 67 -7.30 12.75 2.00
N TRP A 68 -7.95 12.31 0.93
CA TRP A 68 -7.66 11.01 0.29
C TRP A 68 -6.36 11.02 -0.51
N ALA A 69 -6.14 12.10 -1.26
CA ALA A 69 -4.97 12.31 -2.09
C ALA A 69 -4.42 13.73 -1.90
N VAL A 70 -3.10 13.86 -2.09
CA VAL A 70 -2.38 15.13 -2.00
C VAL A 70 -1.30 15.23 -3.09
N THR A 71 -0.95 16.46 -3.48
CA THR A 71 0.20 16.73 -4.37
C THR A 71 1.54 16.53 -3.63
N GLY A 72 2.66 16.68 -4.34
CA GLY A 72 3.99 16.66 -3.73
C GLY A 72 4.23 17.77 -2.71
N GLU A 73 3.54 18.91 -2.88
CA GLU A 73 3.55 20.07 -1.99
C GLU A 73 2.65 19.87 -0.77
N GLY A 74 1.80 18.84 -0.77
CA GLY A 74 0.87 18.53 0.31
C GLY A 74 -0.52 19.15 0.13
N GLU A 75 -0.80 19.77 -1.01
CA GLU A 75 -2.12 20.34 -1.31
C GLU A 75 -3.15 19.22 -1.58
N PRO A 76 -4.41 19.34 -1.10
CA PRO A 76 -5.46 18.36 -1.37
C PRO A 76 -5.73 18.18 -2.86
N VAL A 77 -5.97 16.93 -3.28
CA VAL A 77 -6.35 16.59 -4.66
C VAL A 77 -7.72 15.92 -4.66
N THR A 78 -8.69 16.53 -5.35
CA THR A 78 -10.08 16.04 -5.47
C THR A 78 -10.38 15.42 -6.83
N ASP A 79 -9.60 15.71 -7.87
CA ASP A 79 -9.67 15.05 -9.18
C ASP A 79 -8.28 14.55 -9.62
N PRO A 80 -7.84 13.38 -9.11
CA PRO A 80 -6.50 12.88 -9.40
C PRO A 80 -6.40 12.34 -10.84
N PRO A 81 -5.34 12.72 -11.59
CA PRO A 81 -5.10 12.17 -12.92
C PRO A 81 -4.86 10.66 -12.86
N ALA A 82 -5.08 10.00 -14.00
CA ALA A 82 -5.00 8.56 -14.10
C ALA A 82 -3.60 7.99 -13.81
N ASP A 83 -2.58 8.73 -14.22
CA ASP A 83 -1.21 8.46 -13.87
C ASP A 83 -0.91 9.08 -12.50
N ARG A 84 -0.36 8.27 -11.61
CA ARG A 84 0.07 8.72 -10.29
C ARG A 84 1.42 9.42 -10.37
N GLY A 85 2.38 8.78 -11.06
CA GLY A 85 3.78 9.19 -11.10
C GLY A 85 4.30 9.71 -9.75
N ASP A 86 4.99 10.84 -9.81
CA ASP A 86 5.35 11.67 -8.64
C ASP A 86 4.37 12.85 -8.45
N HIS A 87 3.22 12.86 -9.16
CA HIS A 87 2.31 14.01 -9.22
C HIS A 87 1.38 14.10 -8.03
N TRP A 88 0.91 12.95 -7.53
CA TRP A 88 0.04 12.89 -6.37
C TRP A 88 0.24 11.57 -5.60
N SER A 89 -0.15 11.57 -4.34
CA SER A 89 0.00 10.42 -3.46
C SER A 89 -1.21 10.27 -2.54
N GLN A 90 -1.47 9.05 -2.08
CA GLN A 90 -2.49 8.81 -1.07
C GLN A 90 -1.92 9.06 0.31
N ASN A 91 -2.76 9.59 1.20
CA ASN A 91 -2.39 9.69 2.61
C ASN A 91 -2.45 8.31 3.30
N PRO A 92 -1.55 8.07 4.27
CA PRO A 92 -1.65 6.91 5.14
C PRO A 92 -2.88 7.02 6.06
N LEU A 93 -3.30 5.90 6.64
CA LEU A 93 -4.35 5.90 7.66
C LEU A 93 -3.97 6.88 8.80
N GLY A 94 -4.92 7.73 9.18
CA GLY A 94 -4.66 8.87 10.06
C GLY A 94 -4.31 10.17 9.33
N GLY A 95 -4.35 10.21 7.99
CA GLY A 95 -4.46 11.45 7.21
C GLY A 95 -3.30 12.43 7.42
N SER A 96 -3.51 13.41 8.30
CA SER A 96 -2.52 14.44 8.65
C SER A 96 -1.59 14.01 9.79
N ARG A 97 -0.56 14.81 10.09
CA ARG A 97 0.32 14.59 11.25
C ARG A 97 -0.48 14.52 12.55
N GLU A 98 -1.43 15.44 12.72
CA GLU A 98 -2.17 15.60 13.99
C GLU A 98 -3.21 14.50 14.20
N GLN A 99 -3.72 13.94 13.10
CA GLN A 99 -4.63 12.80 13.12
C GLN A 99 -3.90 11.44 13.23
N GLY A 100 -2.56 11.44 13.28
CA GLY A 100 -1.77 10.24 13.53
C GLY A 100 -1.38 9.45 12.29
N SER A 101 -1.18 10.10 11.14
CA SER A 101 -0.66 9.52 9.89
C SER A 101 0.56 8.59 10.04
N HIS A 102 1.42 8.83 11.02
CA HIS A 102 2.56 7.98 11.34
C HIS A 102 2.17 6.54 11.73
N LYS A 103 0.97 6.35 12.31
CA LYS A 103 0.45 5.02 12.69
C LYS A 103 0.10 4.22 11.43
N GLY A 104 -0.65 4.82 10.51
CA GLY A 104 -0.99 4.17 9.24
C GLY A 104 0.25 3.87 8.39
N TYR A 105 1.19 4.81 8.34
CA TYR A 105 2.45 4.61 7.67
C TYR A 105 3.27 3.47 8.30
N GLY A 106 3.36 3.41 9.63
CA GLY A 106 4.04 2.34 10.34
C GLY A 106 3.45 0.95 10.04
N LEU A 107 2.12 0.85 9.99
CA LEU A 107 1.44 -0.39 9.59
C LEU A 107 1.76 -0.78 8.14
N GLY A 108 1.77 0.19 7.23
CA GLY A 108 2.13 -0.06 5.82
C GLY A 108 3.56 -0.56 5.66
N VAL A 109 4.52 0.02 6.39
CA VAL A 109 5.93 -0.41 6.38
C VAL A 109 6.07 -1.80 6.99
N MET A 110 5.35 -2.11 8.07
CA MET A 110 5.34 -3.45 8.67
C MET A 110 4.93 -4.51 7.64
N VAL A 111 3.86 -4.27 6.89
CA VAL A 111 3.42 -5.19 5.83
C VAL A 111 4.45 -5.29 4.70
N ASP A 112 5.08 -4.20 4.29
CA ASP A 112 6.14 -4.22 3.28
C ASP A 112 7.33 -5.10 3.72
N ILE A 113 7.70 -5.06 5.01
CA ILE A 113 8.76 -5.91 5.55
C ILE A 113 8.33 -7.38 5.58
N LEU A 114 7.10 -7.67 6.04
CA LEU A 114 6.61 -9.03 6.20
C LEU A 114 6.27 -9.72 4.88
N CYS A 115 5.80 -8.99 3.87
CA CYS A 115 5.45 -9.55 2.56
C CYS A 115 6.55 -9.38 1.52
N GLY A 116 7.32 -8.29 1.58
CA GLY A 116 8.44 -8.07 0.68
C GLY A 116 9.68 -8.78 1.21
N VAL A 117 10.28 -8.20 2.25
CA VAL A 117 11.61 -8.64 2.73
C VAL A 117 11.61 -10.08 3.20
N LEU A 118 10.64 -10.47 4.04
CA LEU A 118 10.61 -11.81 4.63
C LEU A 118 10.31 -12.90 3.59
N SER A 119 9.50 -12.61 2.57
CA SER A 119 9.20 -13.54 1.49
C SER A 119 10.28 -13.56 0.39
N GLY A 120 11.30 -12.68 0.48
CA GLY A 120 12.32 -12.52 -0.57
C GLY A 120 11.84 -11.78 -1.82
N GLU A 121 10.69 -11.10 -1.72
CA GLU A 121 10.03 -10.38 -2.79
C GLU A 121 10.37 -8.88 -2.80
N VAL A 122 10.02 -8.19 -3.89
CA VAL A 122 10.39 -6.79 -4.11
C VAL A 122 9.52 -5.83 -3.28
N LEU A 123 10.17 -4.89 -2.58
CA LEU A 123 9.50 -3.79 -1.89
C LEU A 123 8.77 -2.86 -2.85
N ALA A 124 7.72 -2.19 -2.38
CA ALA A 124 6.98 -1.19 -3.17
C ALA A 124 7.93 -0.17 -3.83
N HIS A 125 8.95 0.31 -3.11
CA HIS A 125 9.94 1.25 -3.65
C HIS A 125 10.70 0.75 -4.89
N ASN A 126 11.05 -0.53 -4.90
CA ASN A 126 11.92 -1.13 -5.92
C ASN A 126 11.14 -1.73 -7.10
N TRP A 127 9.80 -1.67 -7.05
CA TRP A 127 8.92 -2.24 -8.08
C TRP A 127 9.10 -1.58 -9.46
N GLN A 128 9.42 -0.28 -9.51
CA GLN A 128 9.72 0.40 -10.78
C GLN A 128 10.99 -0.14 -11.43
N VAL A 129 12.00 -0.52 -10.64
CA VAL A 129 13.27 -1.11 -11.12
C VAL A 129 13.06 -2.55 -11.61
N ALA A 130 12.17 -3.32 -10.94
CA ALA A 130 11.79 -4.66 -11.39
C ALA A 130 11.01 -4.65 -12.72
N ARG A 131 10.21 -3.61 -13.00
CA ARG A 131 9.48 -3.45 -14.26
C ARG A 131 10.35 -3.06 -15.46
N THR A 132 11.35 -2.20 -15.26
CA THR A 132 12.15 -1.64 -16.37
C THR A 132 13.28 -2.54 -16.83
N CYS A 133 13.68 -3.55 -16.04
CA CYS A 133 14.72 -4.51 -16.41
C CYS A 133 14.16 -5.95 -16.47
N PRO A 134 13.67 -6.42 -17.64
CA PRO A 134 13.20 -7.80 -17.82
C PRO A 134 14.24 -8.89 -17.47
N GLY A 135 15.53 -8.57 -17.49
CA GLY A 135 16.61 -9.47 -17.08
C GLY A 135 16.84 -9.55 -15.57
N LEU A 136 16.32 -8.60 -14.79
CA LEU A 136 16.50 -8.54 -13.33
C LEU A 136 15.63 -9.57 -12.60
N TRP A 137 14.52 -10.01 -13.22
CA TRP A 137 13.70 -11.14 -12.75
C TRP A 137 14.55 -12.40 -12.55
N ARG A 138 15.52 -12.64 -13.46
CA ARG A 138 16.44 -13.77 -13.36
C ARG A 138 17.43 -13.60 -12.22
N LEU A 139 17.87 -12.37 -11.93
CA LEU A 139 18.83 -12.10 -10.85
C LEU A 139 18.19 -12.12 -9.46
N ILE A 140 16.91 -11.72 -9.34
CA ILE A 140 16.16 -11.75 -8.08
C ILE A 140 15.80 -13.20 -7.72
N LEU A 141 15.35 -14.01 -8.70
CA LEU A 141 15.10 -15.45 -8.49
C LEU A 141 16.38 -16.27 -8.31
N LEU A 142 17.52 -15.85 -8.88
CA LEU A 142 18.81 -16.52 -8.67
C LEU A 142 19.54 -16.02 -7.41
N GLY A 143 19.21 -14.83 -6.91
CA GLY A 143 19.80 -14.22 -5.71
C GLY A 143 19.18 -14.71 -4.40
N SER A 144 18.01 -15.36 -4.43
CA SER A 144 17.33 -15.91 -3.27
C SER A 144 17.76 -17.33 -2.88
N GLY A 145 18.79 -17.90 -3.51
CA GLY A 145 19.58 -19.02 -2.98
C GLY A 145 18.79 -20.20 -2.36
N MET A 146 17.56 -20.45 -2.79
CA MET A 146 16.69 -21.47 -2.21
C MET A 146 16.11 -22.34 -3.33
N LEU A 147 16.91 -23.36 -3.68
CA LEU A 147 16.50 -24.72 -4.03
C LEU A 147 15.59 -24.91 -5.25
N THR A 148 16.23 -25.10 -6.41
CA THR A 148 15.90 -26.25 -7.28
C THR A 148 16.47 -27.53 -6.67
N THR A 149 15.77 -28.12 -5.70
CA THR A 149 15.80 -29.57 -5.38
C THR A 149 14.78 -29.86 -4.26
N PHE A 150 13.53 -30.07 -4.64
CA PHE A 150 12.73 -31.30 -4.47
C PHE A 150 11.32 -31.04 -5.00
#